data_AF-A0A0V0IDY1-F1
#
_entry.id   AF-A0A0V0IDY1-F1
#
_cell.length_a   1.000
_cell.length_b   1.000
_cell.length_c   1.000
_cell.angle_alpha   90.00
_cell.angle_beta   90.00
_cell.angle_gamma   90.00
#
_symmetry.space_group_name_H-M   'P 1'
#
loop_
_entity.id
_entity.type
_entity.pdbx_description
1 polymer ?
#
loop_
_entity_poly.entity_id
_entity_poly.type
_entity_poly.pdbx_seq_one_letter_code
_entity_poly.pdbx_strand_id
1 'polypeptide(L)' 'MDEDMIFFAMGFKSYDIARDESRAEMWYDWTERGRIMMSRASFSQKSMEWICSILKEASKVKGNNVRRWRRQEHVSHLF' A
#
# COMPACT_ATOMS: atom_id res chain seq x y z
N MET A 1 -0.44 -0.07 23.99
CA MET A 1 -0.71 0.95 22.96
C MET A 1 -0.96 0.15 21.72
N ASP A 2 -2.21 -0.20 21.46
CA ASP A 2 -2.57 -0.91 20.24
C ASP A 2 -2.35 0.09 19.09
N GLU A 3 -1.21 -0.02 18.41
CA GLU A 3 -0.93 0.81 17.25
C GLU A 3 -1.99 0.50 16.19
N ASP A 4 -2.64 1.55 15.69
CA ASP A 4 -3.66 1.52 14.62
C ASP A 4 -2.99 1.10 13.29
N MET A 5 -2.55 -0.15 13.23
CA MET A 5 -1.75 -0.72 12.15
C MET A 5 -2.61 -1.67 11.31
N ILE A 6 -2.70 -1.39 10.01
CA ILE A 6 -3.41 -2.23 9.05
C ILE A 6 -2.38 -3.06 8.29
N PHE A 7 -2.56 -4.38 8.28
CA PHE A 7 -1.76 -5.29 7.48
C PHE A 7 -2.45 -5.57 6.14
N PHE A 8 -1.75 -5.28 5.04
CA PHE A 8 -2.29 -5.47 3.69
C PHE A 8 -1.35 -6.31 2.83
N ALA A 9 -1.86 -7.39 2.23
CA ALA A 9 -1.06 -8.28 1.38
C ALA A 9 -1.51 -8.18 -0.09
N MET A 10 -0.54 -8.00 -1.00
CA MET A 10 -0.75 -8.04 -2.45
C MET A 10 0.28 -8.97 -3.10
N GLY A 11 -0.14 -10.20 -3.39
CA GLY A 11 0.74 -11.21 -4.00
C GLY A 11 1.92 -11.55 -3.09
N PHE A 12 3.15 -11.25 -3.54
CA PHE A 12 4.40 -11.53 -2.80
C PHE A 12 4.88 -10.38 -1.90
N LYS A 13 4.10 -9.29 -1.81
CA LYS A 13 4.41 -8.10 -1.01
C LYS A 13 3.39 -7.97 0.12
N SER A 14 3.86 -7.67 1.32
CA SER A 14 3.02 -7.22 2.43
C SER A 14 3.33 -5.75 2.74
N TYR A 15 2.34 -5.05 3.26
CA TYR A 15 2.43 -3.65 3.64
C TYR A 15 1.95 -3.51 5.07
N ASP A 16 2.72 -2.79 5.87
CA ASP A 16 2.27 -2.26 7.15
C ASP A 16 1.82 -0.83 6.90
N ILE A 17 0.59 -0.54 7.27
CA ILE A 17 0.01 0.78 7.12
C ILE A 17 -0.16 1.35 8.52
N ALA A 18 0.67 2.35 8.85
CA ALA A 18 0.54 3.11 10.08
C ALA A 18 -0.30 4.36 9.80
N ARG A 19 -1.20 4.67 10.73
CA ARG A 19 -1.99 5.90 10.71
C ARG A 19 -1.28 6.96 11.54
N ASP A 20 -1.09 8.14 10.96
CA ASP A 20 -0.59 9.32 11.64
C ASP A 20 -1.69 10.38 11.74
N GLU A 21 -2.17 10.59 12.95
CA GLU A 21 -3.16 11.62 13.29
C GLU A 21 -2.42 12.89 13.72
N SER A 22 -1.83 13.59 12.76
CA SER A 22 -1.36 14.96 13.01
C SER A 22 -2.57 15.87 13.21
N ARG A 23 -2.48 16.87 14.11
CA ARG A 23 -3.62 17.72 14.54
C ARG A 23 -4.39 18.44 13.42
N ALA A 24 -3.85 18.51 12.21
CA ALA A 24 -4.44 19.21 11.07
C ALA A 24 -4.92 18.27 9.94
N GLU A 25 -4.31 17.10 9.77
CA GLU A 25 -4.63 16.19 8.67
C GLU A 25 -4.18 14.76 8.99
N MET A 26 -4.98 13.79 8.56
CA MET A 26 -4.71 12.36 8.73
C MET A 26 -3.91 11.81 7.56
N TRP A 27 -2.80 11.13 7.89
CA TRP A 27 -1.88 10.53 6.93
C TRP A 27 -1.73 9.03 7.17
N TYR A 28 -1.33 8.32 6.13
CA TYR A 28 -1.18 6.87 6.13
C TYR A 28 0.17 6.50 5.54
N ASP A 29 1.06 6.00 6.38
CA ASP A 29 2.40 5.56 6.01
C ASP A 29 2.39 4.07 5.70
N TRP A 30 2.67 3.75 4.44
CA TRP A 30 2.77 2.40 3.92
C TRP A 30 4.22 1.98 3.88
N THR A 31 4.58 0.96 4.65
CA THR A 31 5.88 0.31 4.58
C THR A 31 5.75 -1.04 3.89
N GLU A 32 6.31 -1.16 2.69
CA GLU A 32 6.43 -2.44 1.99
C GLU A 32 7.45 -3.33 2.69
N ARG A 33 6.99 -4.52 3.10
CA ARG A 33 7.83 -5.63 3.57
C ARG A 33 8.04 -6.62 2.41
N GLY A 34 9.03 -6.32 1.57
CA GLY A 34 9.54 -7.22 0.53
C GLY A 34 10.84 -7.90 0.97
N ARG A 35 11.16 -9.08 0.40
CA ARG A 35 12.39 -9.84 0.73
C ARG A 35 13.70 -9.13 0.36
N ILE A 36 13.65 -8.16 -0.56
CA ILE A 36 14.85 -7.57 -1.19
C ILE A 36 14.84 -6.03 -1.08
N MET A 37 13.67 -5.40 -1.04
CA MET A 37 13.56 -3.94 -1.00
C MET A 37 12.45 -3.51 -0.05
N MET A 38 12.76 -2.58 0.86
CA MET A 38 11.77 -1.87 1.66
C MET A 38 11.47 -0.54 0.96
N SER A 39 10.22 -0.35 0.54
CA SER A 39 9.74 0.92 0.01
C SER A 39 8.78 1.55 1.00
N ARG A 40 8.80 2.88 1.11
CA ARG A 40 7.88 3.66 1.95
C ARG A 40 7.12 4.65 1.10
N ALA A 41 5.83 4.79 1.35
CA ALA A 41 4.98 5.78 0.71
C ALA A 41 3.99 6.34 1.73
N SER A 42 3.70 7.64 1.65
CA SER A 42 2.75 8.31 2.53
C SER A 42 1.58 8.83 1.70
N PHE A 43 0.36 8.60 2.17
CA PHE A 43 -0.86 9.00 1.50
C PHE A 43 -1.71 9.86 2.43
N SER A 44 -2.25 10.96 1.90
CA SER A 44 -3.28 11.72 2.61
C SER A 44 -4.58 10.94 2.73
N GLN A 45 -5.43 11.31 3.67
CA GLN A 45 -6.76 10.71 3.84
C GLN A 45 -7.55 10.64 2.54
N LYS A 46 -7.63 11.73 1.77
CA LYS A 46 -8.36 11.78 0.50
C LYS A 46 -7.81 10.77 -0.51
N SER A 47 -6.50 10.57 -0.54
CA SER A 47 -5.85 9.59 -1.42
C SER A 47 -6.19 8.16 -1.00
N MET A 48 -6.20 7.89 0.32
CA MET A 48 -6.57 6.60 0.88
C MET A 48 -8.04 6.24 0.66
N GLU A 49 -8.94 7.21 0.82
CA GLU A 49 -10.37 7.04 0.51
C GLU A 49 -10.58 6.68 -0.96
N TRP A 50 -9.86 7.37 -1.87
CA TRP A 50 -9.89 7.05 -3.30
C TRP A 50 -9.34 5.64 -3.59
N ILE A 51 -8.18 5.26 -3.03
CA ILE A 51 -7.62 3.91 -3.17
C ILE A 51 -8.63 2.86 -2.71
N CYS A 52 -9.23 3.04 -1.53
CA CYS A 52 -10.23 2.13 -0.99
C CYS A 52 -11.46 2.02 -1.90
N SER A 53 -11.90 3.12 -2.49
CA SER A 53 -13.02 3.14 -3.45
C SER A 53 -12.71 2.29 -4.68
N ILE A 54 -11.54 2.49 -5.30
CA ILE A 54 -11.11 1.73 -6.49
C ILE A 54 -10.97 0.23 -6.17
N LEU A 55 -10.38 -0.12 -5.02
CA LEU A 55 -10.25 -1.53 -4.61
C LEU A 55 -11.62 -2.18 -4.36
N LYS A 56 -12.57 -1.46 -3.75
CA LYS A 56 -13.95 -1.93 -3.55
C LYS A 56 -14.71 -2.07 -4.87
N GLU A 57 -14.45 -1.23 -5.85
CA GLU A 57 -15.05 -1.36 -7.19
C GLU A 57 -14.46 -2.56 -7.93
N ALA A 58 -13.13 -2.69 -7.92
CA ALA A 58 -12.42 -3.81 -8.55
C ALA A 58 -12.84 -5.17 -7.97
N SER A 59 -13.09 -5.26 -6.66
CA SER A 59 -13.52 -6.50 -6.01
C SER A 59 -14.92 -6.98 -6.43
N LYS A 60 -15.74 -6.11 -7.02
CA LYS A 60 -17.08 -6.46 -7.53
C LYS A 60 -17.03 -7.17 -8.89
N VAL A 61 -15.91 -7.09 -9.60
CA VAL A 61 -15.75 -7.73 -10.91
C VAL A 61 -15.69 -9.24 -10.74
N LYS A 62 -16.68 -9.97 -11.30
CA LYS A 62 -16.70 -11.43 -11.30
C LYS A 62 -15.67 -11.97 -12.30
N GLY A 63 -14.74 -12.79 -11.83
CA GLY A 63 -13.68 -13.42 -12.62
C GLY A 63 -12.28 -13.05 -12.14
N ASN A 64 -11.31 -13.93 -12.34
CA ASN A 64 -9.92 -13.79 -11.87
C ASN A 64 -9.11 -12.78 -12.72
N ASN A 65 -9.58 -11.54 -12.83
CA ASN A 65 -8.89 -10.48 -13.57
C ASN A 65 -7.80 -9.86 -12.70
N VAL A 66 -6.63 -10.52 -12.65
CA VAL A 66 -5.44 -10.00 -11.98
C VAL A 66 -4.72 -9.04 -12.92
N ARG A 67 -4.92 -7.72 -12.74
CA ARG A 67 -4.03 -6.72 -13.34
C ARG A 67 -2.80 -6.53 -12.46
N ARG A 68 -1.67 -7.11 -12.87
CA ARG A 68 -0.37 -6.85 -12.25
C ARG A 68 0.21 -5.55 -12.80
N TRP A 69 0.31 -4.54 -11.95
CA TRP A 69 1.13 -3.37 -12.22
C TRP A 69 2.61 -3.78 -12.09
N ARG A 70 3.27 -4.09 -13.20
CA ARG A 70 4.73 -4.26 -13.18
C ARG A 70 5.34 -2.88 -13.03
N ARG A 71 5.76 -2.52 -11.80
CA ARG A 71 6.76 -1.47 -11.63
C ARG A 71 8.04 -2.00 -12.27
N GLN A 72 8.68 -1.21 -13.14
CA GLN A 72 10.01 -1.53 -13.62
C GLN A 72 10.93 -1.46 -12.39
N GLU A 73 11.31 -2.62 -11.86
CA GLU A 73 12.27 -2.68 -10.76
C GLU A 73 13.62 -2.27 -11.36
N HIS A 74 14.01 -1.01 -11.15
CA HIS A 74 15.38 -0.58 -11.37
C HIS A 74 16.23 -1.21 -10.28
N VAL A 75 16.61 -2.47 -10.49
CA VAL A 75 17.61 -3.14 -9.66
C VAL A 75 18.94 -2.51 -10.01
N SER A 76 19.35 -1.50 -9.24
CA SER A 76 20.72 -1.01 -9.29
C SER A 76 21.60 -2.08 -8.66
N HIS A 77 22.23 -2.90 -9.50
CA HIS A 77 23.36 -3.72 -9.10
C HIS A 77 24.50 -2.78 -8.69
N LEU A 78 24.63 -2.50 -7.40
CA LEU A 78 25.87 -1.99 -6.84
C LEU A 78 26.84 -3.18 -6.82
N PHE A 79 27.80 -3.14 -7.75
CA PHE A 79 28.98 -4.00 -7.75
C PHE A 79 30.00 -3.49 -6.74
#